data_AF-A0A1T4MQX2-F1
#
_entry.id   AF-A0A1T4MQX2-F1
#
_cell.length_a   1.000
_cell.length_b   1.000
_cell.length_c   1.000
_cell.angle_alpha   90.00
_cell.angle_beta   90.00
_cell.angle_gamma   90.00
#
_symmetry.space_group_name_H-M   'P 1'
#
loop_
_entity.id
_entity.type
_entity.pdbx_description
1 polymer ?
#
loop_
_entity_poly.entity_id
_entity_poly.type
_entity_poly.pdbx_seq_one_letter_code
_entity_poly.pdbx_strand_id
1 'polypeptide(L)'
;MELRAAVEAIWANRKYKVLDPRQVISHLNEEVAESLKALLRGDEESARKELEDALSCLFIALKVMDVDLEAAIERQIAQMQRSARNQSERVMVIRPGEVELLVQGVRKGGWSIWGEEDVAEAEKIAREFGFAVIYEL
;
A
#
# COMPACT_ATOMS: atom_id res chain seq x y z
N MET A 1 -0.18 -0.30 -25.29
CA MET A 1 0.38 -1.66 -25.33
C MET A 1 -0.29 -2.42 -24.19
N GLU A 2 -0.93 -3.56 -24.47
CA GLU A 2 -1.55 -4.38 -23.42
C GLU A 2 -0.49 -4.78 -22.38
N LEU A 3 -0.81 -4.73 -21.08
CA LEU A 3 0.13 -5.01 -19.97
C LEU A 3 0.87 -6.34 -20.18
N ARG A 4 0.14 -7.36 -20.62
CA ARG A 4 0.70 -8.67 -20.97
C ARG A 4 1.77 -8.58 -22.08
N ALA A 5 1.50 -7.80 -23.13
CA ALA A 5 2.46 -7.60 -24.22
C ALA A 5 3.71 -6.84 -23.74
N ALA A 6 3.57 -5.93 -22.77
CA ALA A 6 4.70 -5.25 -22.13
C ALA A 6 5.63 -6.23 -21.41
N VAL A 7 5.05 -7.12 -20.58
CA VAL A 7 5.80 -8.14 -19.84
C VAL A 7 6.51 -9.10 -20.80
N GLU A 8 5.82 -9.55 -21.86
CA GLU A 8 6.45 -10.40 -22.87
C GLU A 8 7.59 -9.69 -23.62
N ALA A 9 7.42 -8.40 -23.95
CA ALA A 9 8.48 -7.62 -24.60
C ALA A 9 9.71 -7.46 -23.70
N ILE A 10 9.51 -7.17 -22.41
CA ILE A 10 10.61 -7.08 -21.42
C ILE A 10 11.31 -8.44 -21.28
N TRP A 11 10.54 -9.52 -21.19
CA TRP A 11 11.07 -10.88 -21.11
C TRP A 11 11.87 -11.28 -22.35
N ALA A 12 11.40 -10.93 -23.54
CA ALA A 12 12.07 -11.24 -24.80
C ALA A 12 13.40 -10.50 -24.98
N ASN A 13 13.53 -9.30 -24.40
CA ASN A 13 14.72 -8.45 -24.51
C ASN A 13 15.75 -8.71 -23.40
N ARG A 14 15.47 -9.60 -22.44
CA ARG A 14 16.42 -9.92 -21.38
C ARG A 14 17.61 -10.72 -21.92
N LYS A 15 18.82 -10.27 -21.59
CA LYS A 15 20.07 -10.96 -21.93
C LYS A 15 20.17 -12.36 -21.31
N TYR A 16 19.60 -12.56 -20.13
CA TYR A 16 19.63 -13.84 -19.42
C TYR A 16 18.26 -14.18 -18.85
N LYS A 17 17.83 -15.43 -19.05
CA LYS A 17 16.59 -15.97 -18.47
C LYS A 17 16.90 -16.57 -17.11
N VAL A 18 16.67 -15.79 -16.07
CA VAL A 18 16.68 -16.29 -14.69
C VAL A 18 15.32 -16.91 -14.41
N LEU A 19 15.31 -18.21 -14.08
CA LEU A 19 14.09 -18.97 -13.81
C LEU A 19 13.94 -19.35 -12.32
N ASP A 20 14.95 -19.09 -11.49
CA ASP A 20 14.87 -19.34 -10.06
C ASP A 20 14.07 -18.23 -9.36
N PRO A 21 12.93 -18.54 -8.72
CA PRO A 21 12.14 -17.59 -7.94
C PRO A 21 12.95 -16.80 -6.92
N ARG A 22 13.92 -17.43 -6.25
CA ARG A 22 14.70 -16.76 -5.20
C ARG A 22 15.60 -15.70 -5.79
N GLN A 23 16.27 -16.03 -6.90
CA GLN A 23 17.15 -15.10 -7.59
C GLN A 23 16.39 -13.90 -8.17
N VAL A 24 15.23 -14.10 -8.80
CA VAL A 24 14.45 -12.97 -9.35
C VAL A 24 13.92 -12.02 -8.28
N ILE A 25 13.50 -12.55 -7.12
CA ILE A 25 13.09 -11.74 -5.98
C ILE A 25 14.29 -11.00 -5.36
N SER A 26 15.45 -11.67 -5.27
CA SER A 26 16.67 -11.03 -4.77
C SER A 26 17.09 -9.84 -5.64
N HIS A 27 17.04 -9.97 -6.97
CA HIS A 27 17.36 -8.87 -7.87
C HIS A 27 16.35 -7.71 -7.74
N LEU A 28 15.04 -8.01 -7.68
CA LEU A 28 14.03 -6.97 -7.44
C LEU A 28 14.31 -6.20 -6.14
N ASN A 29 14.68 -6.91 -5.07
CA ASN A 29 15.02 -6.29 -3.79
C ASN A 29 16.27 -5.38 -3.88
N GLU A 30 17.25 -5.75 -4.70
CA GLU A 30 18.46 -4.95 -4.93
C GLU A 30 18.12 -3.62 -5.63
N GLU A 31 17.35 -3.64 -6.72
CA GLU A 31 16.98 -2.41 -7.45
C GLU A 31 16.15 -1.45 -6.57
N VAL A 32 15.21 -1.99 -5.79
CA VAL A 32 14.43 -1.18 -4.83
C VAL A 32 15.33 -0.58 -3.75
N ALA A 33 16.32 -1.34 -3.27
CA ALA A 33 17.26 -0.86 -2.27
C ALA A 33 18.18 0.25 -2.82
N GLU A 34 18.65 0.15 -4.06
CA GLU A 34 19.43 1.23 -4.70
C GLU A 34 18.59 2.47 -4.94
N SER A 35 17.32 2.32 -5.36
CA SER A 35 16.39 3.44 -5.48
C SER A 35 16.22 4.19 -4.14
N LEU A 36 16.04 3.45 -3.04
CA LEU A 36 15.95 4.05 -1.70
C LEU A 36 17.27 4.70 -1.27
N LYS A 37 18.43 4.07 -1.53
CA LYS A 37 19.75 4.63 -1.21
C LYS A 37 19.98 5.96 -1.94
N ALA A 38 19.55 6.07 -3.20
CA ALA A 38 19.65 7.31 -3.97
C ALA A 38 18.77 8.42 -3.37
N LEU A 39 17.52 8.12 -3.01
CA LEU A 39 16.65 9.07 -2.30
C LEU A 39 17.26 9.58 -0.99
N LEU A 40 17.85 8.68 -0.20
CA LEU A 40 18.49 9.06 1.07
C LEU A 40 19.71 9.98 0.89
N ARG A 41 20.31 10.00 -0.30
CA ARG A 41 21.40 10.92 -0.66
C ARG A 41 20.91 12.22 -1.31
N GLY A 42 19.59 12.39 -1.47
CA GLY A 42 19.00 13.53 -2.17
C GLY A 42 19.11 13.45 -3.69
N ASP A 43 19.45 12.29 -4.25
CA ASP A 43 19.55 12.08 -5.70
C ASP A 43 18.26 11.45 -6.24
N GLU A 44 17.27 12.29 -6.51
CA GLU A 44 15.98 11.85 -7.05
C GLU A 44 16.06 11.33 -8.49
N GLU A 45 17.03 11.81 -9.29
CA GLU A 45 17.15 11.36 -10.68
C GLU A 45 17.60 9.91 -10.74
N SER A 46 18.66 9.58 -9.99
CA SER A 46 19.11 8.19 -9.86
C SER A 46 18.03 7.33 -9.23
N ALA A 47 17.35 7.82 -8.18
CA ALA A 47 16.25 7.08 -7.57
C ALA A 47 15.15 6.69 -8.57
N ARG A 48 14.76 7.60 -9.47
CA ARG A 48 13.77 7.31 -10.52
C ARG A 48 14.28 6.26 -11.51
N LYS A 49 15.54 6.34 -11.94
CA LYS A 49 16.16 5.34 -12.84
C LYS A 49 16.15 3.94 -12.21
N GLU A 50 16.62 3.82 -10.98
CA GLU A 50 16.63 2.55 -10.23
C GLU A 50 15.19 2.01 -10.03
N LEU A 51 14.20 2.88 -9.88
CA LEU A 51 12.79 2.47 -9.77
C LEU A 51 12.24 1.92 -11.10
N GLU A 52 12.66 2.46 -12.24
CA GLU A 52 12.34 1.92 -13.57
C GLU A 52 12.99 0.54 -13.78
N ASP A 53 14.22 0.34 -13.29
CA ASP A 53 14.90 -0.97 -13.30
C ASP A 53 14.18 -1.96 -12.38
N ALA A 54 13.75 -1.52 -11.19
CA ALA A 54 12.93 -2.31 -10.28
C ALA A 54 11.60 -2.73 -10.91
N LEU A 55 10.95 -1.87 -11.72
CA LEU A 55 9.72 -2.20 -12.43
C LEU A 55 9.93 -3.36 -13.41
N SER A 56 11.02 -3.35 -14.15
CA SER A 56 11.40 -4.46 -15.05
C SER A 56 11.60 -5.76 -14.26
N CYS A 57 12.32 -5.69 -13.14
CA CYS A 57 12.52 -6.83 -12.25
C CYS A 57 11.22 -7.34 -11.64
N LEU A 58 10.27 -6.47 -11.30
CA LEU A 58 8.95 -6.83 -10.80
C LEU A 58 8.16 -7.64 -11.83
N PHE A 59 8.09 -7.17 -13.08
CA PHE A 59 7.39 -7.90 -14.13
C PHE A 59 7.99 -9.29 -14.39
N ILE A 60 9.32 -9.42 -14.29
CA ILE A 60 9.96 -10.72 -14.40
C ILE A 60 9.65 -11.61 -13.21
N ALA A 61 9.69 -11.09 -11.99
CA ALA A 61 9.34 -11.84 -10.80
C ALA A 61 7.89 -12.34 -10.88
N LEU A 62 6.94 -11.48 -11.28
CA LEU A 62 5.54 -11.88 -11.48
C LEU A 62 5.41 -13.00 -12.52
N LYS A 63 6.13 -12.92 -13.65
CA LYS A 63 6.11 -13.96 -14.67
C LYS A 63 6.71 -15.29 -14.19
N VAL A 64 7.85 -15.27 -13.50
CA VAL A 64 8.51 -16.48 -12.96
C VAL A 64 7.69 -17.13 -11.85
N MET A 65 7.00 -16.31 -11.06
CA MET A 65 6.11 -16.75 -9.98
C MET A 65 4.71 -17.17 -10.48
N ASP A 66 4.48 -17.18 -11.80
CA ASP A 66 3.21 -17.50 -12.45
C ASP A 66 2.02 -16.67 -11.91
N VAL A 67 2.26 -15.38 -11.68
CA VAL A 67 1.23 -14.44 -11.24
C VAL A 67 0.52 -13.87 -12.46
N ASP A 68 -0.80 -14.09 -12.54
CA ASP A 68 -1.66 -13.37 -13.47
C ASP A 68 -1.73 -11.89 -13.06
N LEU A 69 -1.12 -11.02 -13.88
CA LEU A 69 -1.02 -9.59 -13.63
C LEU A 69 -2.38 -8.90 -13.58
N GLU A 70 -3.27 -9.18 -14.54
CA GLU A 70 -4.57 -8.51 -14.64
C GLU A 70 -5.42 -8.90 -13.44
N ALA A 71 -5.50 -10.20 -13.15
CA ALA A 71 -6.22 -10.69 -11.99
C ALA A 71 -5.60 -10.18 -10.67
N ALA A 72 -4.27 -10.03 -10.59
CA ALA A 72 -3.61 -9.45 -9.42
C ALA A 72 -3.98 -7.98 -9.22
N ILE A 73 -3.98 -7.18 -10.29
CA ILE A 73 -4.39 -5.76 -10.26
C ILE A 73 -5.86 -5.66 -9.82
N GLU A 74 -6.76 -6.44 -10.40
CA GLU A 74 -8.17 -6.45 -10.02
C GLU A 74 -8.37 -6.81 -8.54
N ARG A 75 -7.67 -7.84 -8.03
CA ARG A 75 -7.71 -8.21 -6.61
C ARG A 75 -7.22 -7.09 -5.71
N GLN A 76 -6.14 -6.40 -6.07
CA GLN A 76 -5.59 -5.28 -5.29
C GLN A 76 -6.56 -4.09 -5.28
N ILE A 77 -7.14 -3.72 -6.42
CA ILE A 77 -8.15 -2.65 -6.51
C ILE A 77 -9.36 -3.01 -5.63
N ALA A 78 -9.88 -4.23 -5.74
CA ALA A 78 -11.00 -4.68 -4.93
C ALA A 78 -10.69 -4.64 -3.43
N GLN A 79 -9.46 -5.01 -3.03
CA GLN A 79 -9.01 -4.93 -1.64
C GLN A 79 -8.94 -3.48 -1.16
N MET A 80 -8.33 -2.57 -1.94
CA MET A 80 -8.25 -1.15 -1.60
C MET A 80 -9.63 -0.52 -1.45
N GLN A 81 -10.56 -0.83 -2.35
CA GLN A 81 -11.94 -0.36 -2.28
C GLN A 81 -12.70 -0.92 -1.07
N ARG A 82 -12.48 -2.21 -0.72
CA ARG A 82 -13.05 -2.78 0.52
C ARG A 82 -12.49 -2.09 1.76
N SER A 83 -11.19 -1.84 1.82
CA SER A 83 -10.57 -1.12 2.94
C SER A 83 -11.12 0.31 3.07
N ALA A 84 -11.22 1.04 1.96
CA ALA A 84 -11.81 2.38 1.93
C ALA A 84 -13.29 2.37 2.34
N ARG A 85 -14.06 1.39 1.86
CA ARG A 85 -15.47 1.22 2.27
C ARG A 85 -15.58 0.89 3.76
N ASN A 86 -14.77 -0.02 4.27
CA ASN A 86 -14.77 -0.38 5.70
C ASN A 86 -14.43 0.82 6.59
N GLN A 87 -13.50 1.67 6.17
CA GLN A 87 -13.21 2.94 6.85
C GLN A 87 -14.37 3.94 6.76
N SER A 88 -15.06 4.03 5.60
CA SER A 88 -16.25 4.89 5.47
C SER A 88 -17.44 4.38 6.30
N GLU A 89 -17.52 3.07 6.55
CA GLU A 89 -18.56 2.46 7.38
C GLU A 89 -18.21 2.51 8.87
N ARG A 90 -16.94 2.75 9.24
CA ARG A 90 -16.48 2.83 10.63
C ARG A 90 -15.96 4.22 10.89
N VAL A 91 -16.77 5.05 11.53
CA VAL A 91 -16.42 6.44 11.81
C VAL A 91 -16.23 6.63 13.30
N MET A 92 -15.11 7.21 13.69
CA MET A 92 -14.88 7.71 15.04
C MET A 92 -15.09 9.21 15.02
N VAL A 93 -16.07 9.71 15.78
CA VAL A 93 -16.31 11.14 15.93
C VAL A 93 -15.72 11.61 17.25
N ILE A 94 -14.83 12.59 17.21
CA ILE A 94 -14.21 13.20 18.38
C ILE A 94 -14.86 14.57 18.58
N ARG A 95 -15.45 14.79 19.75
CA ARG A 95 -16.11 16.03 20.18
C ARG A 95 -15.56 16.48 21.54
N PRO A 96 -15.76 17.75 21.93
CA PRO A 96 -15.44 18.19 23.28
C PRO A 96 -16.13 17.29 24.33
N GLY A 97 -15.32 16.56 25.10
CA GLY A 97 -15.79 15.72 26.20
C GLY A 97 -16.14 14.27 25.84
N GLU A 98 -16.23 13.88 24.56
CA GLU A 98 -16.55 12.50 24.18
C GLU A 98 -16.00 12.05 22.82
N VAL A 99 -15.81 10.75 22.70
CA VAL A 99 -15.58 10.01 21.45
C VAL A 99 -16.78 9.12 21.19
N GLU A 100 -17.25 9.08 19.96
CA GLU A 100 -18.34 8.21 19.50
C GLU A 100 -17.85 7.27 18.39
N LEU A 101 -18.14 5.98 18.54
CA LEU A 101 -17.89 4.98 17.50
C LEU A 101 -19.17 4.69 16.73
N LEU A 102 -19.17 5.02 15.44
CA LEU A 102 -20.24 4.72 14.49
C LEU A 102 -19.80 3.56 13.61
N VAL A 103 -20.64 2.52 13.52
CA VAL A 103 -20.47 1.45 12.53
C VAL A 103 -21.74 1.36 11.71
N GLN A 104 -21.63 1.57 10.40
CA GLN A 104 -22.73 1.68 9.45
C GLN A 104 -23.76 2.75 9.88
N GLY A 105 -23.26 3.89 10.38
CA GLY A 105 -24.10 4.99 10.86
C GLY A 105 -24.80 4.74 12.21
N VAL A 106 -24.55 3.61 12.87
CA VAL A 106 -25.15 3.27 14.17
C VAL A 106 -24.12 3.43 15.27
N ARG A 107 -24.45 4.15 16.34
CA ARG A 107 -23.63 4.26 17.56
C ARG A 107 -23.42 2.86 18.16
N LYS A 108 -22.16 2.42 18.19
CA LYS A 108 -21.74 1.14 18.80
C LYS A 108 -21.05 1.32 20.14
N GLY A 109 -20.58 2.52 20.43
CA GLY A 109 -19.92 2.82 21.69
C GLY A 109 -19.40 4.25 21.74
N GLY A 110 -18.70 4.56 22.82
CA GLY A 110 -18.07 5.84 23.04
C GLY A 110 -17.55 5.95 24.46
N TRP A 111 -16.65 6.88 24.69
CA TRP A 111 -16.08 7.17 26.01
C TRP A 111 -15.82 8.66 26.16
N SER A 112 -15.69 9.13 27.39
CA SER A 112 -15.36 10.53 27.67
C SER A 112 -13.88 10.80 27.47
N ILE A 113 -13.56 11.98 26.96
CA ILE A 113 -12.19 12.47 26.77
C ILE A 113 -12.02 13.82 27.45
N TRP A 114 -10.86 14.07 28.05
CA TRP A 114 -10.62 15.22 28.94
C TRP A 114 -9.37 16.03 28.58
N GLY A 115 -8.59 15.58 27.59
CA GLY A 115 -7.40 16.29 27.14
C GLY A 115 -6.75 15.68 25.90
N GLU A 116 -5.60 16.24 25.52
CA GLU A 116 -4.86 15.84 24.32
C GLU A 116 -4.38 14.39 24.36
N GLU A 117 -4.04 13.85 25.54
CA GLU A 117 -3.65 12.44 25.70
C GLU A 117 -4.79 11.48 25.31
N ASP A 118 -6.02 11.80 25.72
CA ASP A 118 -7.20 10.99 25.39
C ASP A 118 -7.53 11.04 23.89
N VAL A 119 -7.29 12.20 23.24
CA VAL A 119 -7.44 12.35 21.79
C VAL A 119 -6.39 11.53 21.05
N ALA A 120 -5.13 11.58 21.49
CA ALA A 120 -4.06 10.79 20.89
C ALA A 120 -4.29 9.28 21.01
N GLU A 121 -4.80 8.82 22.16
CA GLU A 121 -5.17 7.41 22.35
C GLU A 121 -6.36 7.03 21.46
N ALA A 122 -7.36 7.92 21.32
CA ALA A 122 -8.47 7.71 20.40
C ALA A 122 -8.02 7.59 18.94
N GLU A 123 -7.12 8.45 18.47
CA GLU A 123 -6.54 8.38 17.13
C GLU A 123 -5.76 7.08 16.89
N LYS A 124 -5.02 6.62 17.89
CA LYS A 124 -4.31 5.34 17.83
C LYS A 124 -5.30 4.17 17.69
N ILE A 125 -6.35 4.15 18.50
CA ILE A 125 -7.43 3.15 18.41
C ILE A 125 -8.10 3.23 17.03
N ALA A 126 -8.38 4.42 16.51
CA ALA A 126 -8.97 4.57 15.19
C ALA A 126 -8.10 3.95 14.10
N ARG A 127 -6.78 4.16 14.16
CA ARG A 127 -5.83 3.57 13.20
C ARG A 127 -5.76 2.05 13.33
N GLU A 128 -5.70 1.52 14.54
CA GLU A 128 -5.63 0.07 14.81
C GLU A 128 -6.89 -0.67 14.31
N PHE A 129 -8.07 -0.08 14.51
CA PHE A 129 -9.35 -0.71 14.17
C PHE A 129 -9.95 -0.26 12.84
N GLY A 130 -9.26 0.63 12.11
CA GLY A 130 -9.63 1.09 10.78
C GLY A 130 -10.85 2.02 10.78
N PHE A 131 -10.97 2.91 11.76
CA PHE A 131 -11.96 3.98 11.78
C PHE A 131 -11.46 5.21 11.03
N ALA A 132 -12.33 5.84 10.25
CA ALA A 132 -12.13 7.21 9.79
C ALA A 132 -12.41 8.18 10.96
N VAL A 133 -11.50 9.10 11.25
CA VAL A 133 -11.64 10.08 12.33
C VAL A 133 -12.29 11.36 11.80
N ILE A 134 -13.33 11.83 12.47
CA ILE A 134 -13.98 13.12 12.23
C ILE A 134 -13.88 13.94 13.50
N TYR A 135 -13.40 15.18 13.39
CA TYR A 135 -13.43 16.14 14.49
C TYR A 135 -14.64 17.06 14.33
N GLU A 136 -15.53 17.04 15.31
CA GLU A 136 -16.63 17.99 15.44
C GLU A 136 -16.28 18.94 16.58
N LEU A 137 -15.78 20.12 16.22
CA LEU A 137 -15.39 21.21 17.13
C LEU A 137 -16.61 22.01 17.59
#